data_AF-A0A656K3Q1-F1
#
_entry.id   AF-A0A656K3Q1-F1
#
_cell.length_a   1.000
_cell.length_b   1.000
_cell.length_c   1.000
_cell.angle_alpha   90.00
_cell.angle_beta   90.00
_cell.angle_gamma   90.00
#
_symmetry.space_group_name_H-M   'P 1'
#
loop_
_entity.id
_entity.type
_entity.pdbx_description
1 polymer ?
#
loop_
_entity_poly.entity_id
_entity_poly.type
_entity_poly.pdbx_seq_one_letter_code
_entity_poly.pdbx_strand_id
1 'polypeptide(L)' 'MKVAIVCGSVYGSAEEVARHAATLLQASGHDTLVNPRLALPDLLAFEPQAL' A
#
# COMPACT_ATOMS: atom_id res chain seq x y z
N MET A 1 7.49 1.68 9.92
CA MET A 1 6.76 2.89 9.48
C MET A 1 5.44 2.45 8.88
N LYS A 2 4.39 3.27 8.84
CA LYS A 2 3.16 2.93 8.11
C LYS A 2 3.30 3.41 6.66
N VAL A 3 3.10 2.50 5.71
CA VAL A 3 3.29 2.75 4.28
C VAL A 3 2.02 2.33 3.53
N ALA A 4 1.35 3.27 2.87
CA ALA A 4 0.23 2.98 2.00
C ALA A 4 0.72 2.86 0.55
N ILE A 5 0.39 1.77 -0.14
CA ILE A 5 0.70 1.57 -1.56
C ILE A 5 -0.60 1.72 -2.34
N VAL A 6 -0.65 2.74 -3.20
CA VAL A 6 -1.79 3.03 -4.07
C VAL A 6 -1.42 2.61 -5.50
N CYS A 7 -2.13 1.63 -6.05
CA CYS A 7 -1.90 1.12 -7.40
C CYS A 7 -3.18 1.20 -8.25
N GLY A 8 -3.06 1.66 -9.49
CA GLY A 8 -4.14 1.62 -10.48
C GLY A 8 -4.15 0.33 -11.30
N SER A 9 -5.23 0.06 -12.03
CA SER A 9 -5.43 -1.21 -12.76
C SER A 9 -5.01 -1.20 -14.23
N VAL A 10 -4.46 -0.10 -14.75
CA VAL A 10 -4.30 0.15 -16.20
C VAL A 10 -3.55 -0.97 -16.94
N TYR A 11 -2.54 -1.58 -16.32
CA TYR A 11 -1.68 -2.60 -16.96
C TYR A 11 -1.71 -3.98 -16.26
N GLY A 12 -2.74 -4.27 -15.47
CA GLY A 12 -3.05 -5.60 -14.95
C GLY A 12 -2.18 -6.15 -13.81
N SER A 13 -0.87 -5.89 -13.80
CA SER A 13 0.06 -6.47 -12.81
C SER A 13 0.38 -5.57 -11.61
N ALA A 14 -0.15 -4.34 -11.59
CA ALA A 14 0.16 -3.37 -10.56
C ALA A 14 -0.26 -3.83 -9.14
N GLU A 15 -1.34 -4.61 -9.05
CA GLU A 15 -1.80 -5.19 -7.78
C GLU A 15 -0.83 -6.28 -7.26
N GLU A 16 -0.38 -7.21 -8.12
CA GLU A 16 0.65 -8.18 -7.75
C GLU A 16 1.96 -7.50 -7.31
N VAL A 17 2.38 -6.45 -8.03
CA VAL A 17 3.59 -5.69 -7.67
C VAL A 17 3.42 -4.99 -6.32
N ALA A 18 2.25 -4.38 -6.07
CA ALA A 18 1.95 -3.74 -4.79
C ALA A 18 1.94 -4.75 -3.63
N ARG A 19 1.36 -5.93 -3.83
CA ARG A 19 1.38 -7.02 -2.84
C ARG A 19 2.80 -7.50 -2.57
N HIS A 20 3.60 -7.69 -3.62
CA HIS A 20 4.99 -8.11 -3.47
C HIS A 20 5.82 -7.08 -2.69
N ALA A 21 5.68 -5.79 -3.02
CA ALA A 21 6.33 -4.72 -2.29
C ALA A 21 5.91 -4.67 -0.81
N ALA A 22 4.62 -4.89 -0.52
CA ALA A 22 4.12 -4.95 0.85
C ALA A 22 4.75 -6.10 1.66
N THR A 23 4.93 -7.28 1.07
CA THR A 23 5.64 -8.39 1.73
C THR A 23 7.07 -8.01 2.11
N LEU A 24 7.79 -7.33 1.22
CA LEU A 24 9.17 -6.89 1.48
C LEU A 24 9.24 -5.85 2.61
N LEU A 25 8.32 -4.88 2.61
CA LEU A 25 8.23 -3.85 3.64
C LEU A 25 7.79 -4.42 5.00
N GLN A 26 6.87 -5.39 5.01
CA GLN A 26 6.49 -6.09 6.24
C GLN A 26 7.66 -6.89 6.81
N ALA A 27 8.44 -7.56 5.95
CA ALA A 27 9.65 -8.26 6.35
C ALA A 27 10.72 -7.33 6.97
N SER A 28 10.71 -6.03 6.62
CA SER A 28 11.57 -5.01 7.25
C SER A 28 10.93 -4.32 8.46
N GLY A 29 9.81 -4.82 8.99
CA GLY A 29 9.14 -4.28 10.17
C GLY A 29 8.31 -3.02 9.90
N HIS A 30 7.78 -2.86 8.69
CA HIS A 30 6.85 -1.79 8.36
C HIS A 30 5.41 -2.29 8.33
N ASP A 31 4.49 -1.42 8.75
CA ASP A 31 3.06 -1.64 8.65
C ASP A 31 2.62 -1.18 7.25
N THR A 32 1.92 -2.01 6.50
CA THR A 32 1.58 -1.72 5.11
C THR A 32 0.10 -1.85 4.82
N LEU A 33 -0.41 -0.87 4.07
CA LEU A 33 -1.77 -0.88 3.55
C LEU A 33 -1.74 -1.06 2.03
N VAL A 34 -2.26 -2.19 1.56
CA VAL A 34 -2.51 -2.47 0.13
C VAL A 34 -3.99 -2.78 -0.03
N ASN A 35 -4.72 -1.83 -0.62
CA ASN A 35 -6.12 -2.00 -0.96
C ASN A 35 -6.36 -1.48 -2.38
N PRO A 36 -6.64 -2.34 -3.38
CA PRO A 36 -6.95 -1.92 -4.75
C PRO A 36 -8.20 -1.04 -4.86
N ARG A 37 -9.05 -1.04 -3.82
CA ARG A 37 -10.25 -0.21 -3.69
C ARG A 37 -10.11 0.83 -2.58
N LEU A 38 -8.89 1.25 -2.27
CA LEU A 38 -8.63 2.24 -1.23
C LEU A 38 -9.40 3.54 -1.50
N ALA A 39 -10.19 3.99 -0.54
CA ALA A 39 -10.79 5.32 -0.58
C ALA A 39 -9.97 6.30 0.26
N LEU A 40 -10.11 7.61 -0.04
CA LEU A 40 -9.41 8.65 0.70
C LEU A 40 -9.65 8.60 2.23
N PRO A 41 -10.87 8.34 2.75
CA PRO A 41 -11.09 8.20 4.19
C PRO A 41 -10.28 7.07 4.82
N ASP A 42 -10.12 5.93 4.13
CA ASP A 42 -9.34 4.80 4.62
C ASP A 42 -7.85 5.14 4.69
N LEU A 43 -7.35 5.84 3.66
CA LEU A 43 -5.97 6.29 3.59
C LEU A 43 -5.65 7.29 4.71
N LEU A 44 -6.56 8.23 4.99
CA LEU A 44 -6.40 9.19 6.07
C LEU A 44 -6.45 8.51 7.45
N ALA A 45 -7.36 7.55 7.66
CA ALA A 45 -7.46 6.80 8.91
C ALA A 45 -6.23 5.93 9.18
N PHE A 46 -5.55 5.46 8.13
CA PHE A 46 -4.31 4.72 8.27
C PHE A 46 -3.15 5.60 8.75
N GLU A 47 -3.16 6.89 8.43
CA GLU A 47 -2.08 7.86 8.75
C GLU A 47 -0.69 7.38 8.29
N PRO A 48 -0.49 7.13 6.97
CA PRO A 48 0.82 6.74 6.47
C PRO A 48 1.85 7.85 6.73
N GLN A 49 3.06 7.47 7.10
CA GLN A 49 4.16 8.40 7.26
C GLN A 49 4.60 8.93 5.90
N ALA A 50 4.51 10.25 5.70
CA ALA A 50 5.10 10.97 4.59
C ALA A 50 6.16 11.94 5.15
N LEU A 51 7.32 12.01 4.50
CA LEU A 51 8.36 13.02 4.75
C LEU A 51 8.08 14.29 3.94
#